data_AF-H2YT86-F1
#
_entry.id   AF-H2YT86-F1
#
_cell.length_a   1.000
_cell.length_b   1.000
_cell.length_c   1.000
_cell.angle_alpha   90.00
_cell.angle_beta   90.00
_cell.angle_gamma   90.00
#
_symmetry.space_group_name_H-M   'P 1'
#
loop_
_entity.id
_entity.type
_entity.pdbx_description
1 polymer ?
#
loop_
_entity_poly.entity_id
_entity_poly.type
_entity_poly.pdbx_seq_one_letter_code
_entity_poly.pdbx_strand_id
1 'polypeptide(L)'
;MADYNLKVIYLASPPNNVELIRLMKESFPGNFYYMDDVMKFATKKMGSSFLSNNYKTSFVEQEICFRSAFYLGSALSSWTQTILTDRLARNIKRHDSVLSVIGKGAAGFPELVFQFPEGNFNFGGMIPGKKV
;
A
#
# COMPACT_ATOMS: atom_id res chain seq x y z
N MET A 1 -7.47 1.31 13.43
CA MET A 1 -6.24 1.57 14.23
C MET A 1 -6.19 0.66 15.46
N ALA A 2 -7.22 0.65 16.32
CA ALA A 2 -7.26 -0.17 17.54
C ALA A 2 -7.21 -1.69 17.27
N ASP A 3 -8.04 -2.19 16.35
CA ASP A 3 -8.17 -3.64 16.07
C ASP A 3 -6.87 -4.29 15.56
N TYR A 4 -5.95 -3.48 15.04
CA TYR A 4 -4.65 -3.92 14.53
C TYR A 4 -3.47 -3.32 15.32
N ASN A 5 -3.74 -2.64 16.43
CA ASN A 5 -2.77 -1.91 17.25
C ASN A 5 -1.83 -1.01 16.43
N LEU A 6 -2.39 -0.33 15.43
CA LEU A 6 -1.65 0.54 14.51
C LEU A 6 -1.46 1.92 15.15
N LYS A 7 -0.23 2.42 15.08
CA LYS A 7 0.16 3.73 15.61
C LYS A 7 0.43 4.78 14.53
N VAL A 8 0.63 4.35 13.29
CA VAL A 8 1.08 5.21 12.19
C VAL A 8 0.36 4.80 10.92
N ILE A 9 0.02 5.79 10.09
CA ILE A 9 -0.54 5.61 8.76
C ILE A 9 0.43 6.21 7.74
N TYR A 10 0.69 5.45 6.69
CA TYR A 10 1.44 5.90 5.53
C TYR A 10 0.53 5.89 4.30
N LEU A 11 0.50 6.98 3.55
CA LEU A 11 -0.21 7.05 2.26
C LEU A 11 0.81 7.14 1.12
N ALA A 12 0.88 6.07 0.33
CA ALA A 12 1.48 6.11 -0.99
C ALA A 12 0.41 6.56 -2.00
N SER A 13 0.54 7.78 -2.50
CA SER A 13 -0.38 8.32 -3.51
C SER A 13 0.31 9.29 -4.44
N PRO A 14 -0.16 9.44 -5.68
CA PRO A 14 0.30 10.49 -6.57
C PRO A 14 0.25 11.88 -5.91
N PRO A 15 1.27 12.75 -6.12
CA PRO A 15 1.40 14.03 -5.44
C PRO A 15 0.24 15.01 -5.70
N ASN A 16 -0.53 14.78 -6.76
CA ASN A 16 -1.70 15.59 -7.11
C ASN A 16 -2.95 15.28 -6.25
N ASN A 17 -2.93 14.27 -5.39
CA ASN A 17 -4.04 13.94 -4.48
C ASN A 17 -4.06 14.83 -3.22
N VAL A 18 -3.96 16.15 -3.40
CA VAL A 18 -3.82 17.14 -2.32
C VAL A 18 -4.97 17.06 -1.31
N GLU A 19 -6.20 16.91 -1.79
CA GLU A 19 -7.37 16.86 -0.92
C GLU A 19 -7.40 15.60 -0.03
N LEU A 20 -7.03 14.45 -0.59
CA LEU A 20 -6.89 13.22 0.18
C LEU A 20 -5.80 13.36 1.25
N ILE A 21 -4.64 13.91 0.89
CA ILE A 21 -3.55 14.17 1.83
C ILE A 21 -4.02 15.09 2.97
N ARG A 22 -4.76 16.16 2.64
CA ARG A 22 -5.33 17.10 3.61
C ARG A 22 -6.27 16.38 4.59
N LEU A 23 -7.26 15.64 4.06
CA LEU A 23 -8.24 14.90 4.86
C LEU A 23 -7.58 13.86 5.77
N MET A 24 -6.57 13.15 5.28
CA MET A 24 -5.84 12.16 6.06
C MET A 24 -5.02 12.81 7.18
N LYS A 25 -4.38 13.96 6.90
CA LYS A 25 -3.62 14.70 7.89
C LYS A 25 -4.50 15.25 9.03
N GLU A 26 -5.71 15.70 8.70
CA GLU A 26 -6.70 16.14 9.68
C GLU A 26 -7.27 14.99 10.50
N SER A 27 -7.50 13.84 9.87
CA SER A 27 -8.05 12.65 10.53
C SER A 27 -7.04 11.95 11.46
N PHE A 28 -5.74 12.09 11.20
CA PHE A 28 -4.68 11.38 11.92
C PHE A 28 -3.52 12.32 12.31
N PRO A 29 -3.78 13.33 13.17
CA PRO A 29 -2.81 14.36 13.50
C PRO A 29 -1.60 13.76 14.22
N GLY A 30 -0.39 14.02 13.70
CA GLY A 30 0.87 13.54 14.27
C GLY A 30 1.23 12.07 13.98
N ASN A 31 0.32 11.32 13.34
CA ASN A 31 0.49 9.89 13.06
C ASN A 31 0.36 9.55 11.56
N PHE A 32 0.28 10.57 10.70
CA PHE A 32 0.16 10.45 9.26
C PHE A 32 1.43 10.89 8.55
N TYR A 33 1.90 10.06 7.63
CA TYR A 33 3.05 10.33 6.78
C TYR A 33 2.75 10.00 5.31
N TYR A 34 3.45 10.68 4.41
CA TYR A 34 3.34 10.48 2.97
C TYR A 34 4.68 10.81 2.29
N MET A 35 4.70 10.81 0.96
CA MET A 35 5.91 10.98 0.15
C MET A 35 6.80 12.17 0.58
N ASP A 36 6.24 13.31 0.96
CA ASP A 36 7.03 14.48 1.38
C ASP A 36 7.87 14.20 2.64
N ASP A 37 7.36 13.41 3.58
CA ASP A 37 8.07 13.08 4.81
C ASP A 37 9.27 12.17 4.50
N VAL A 38 9.09 11.23 3.57
CA VAL A 38 10.16 10.37 3.06
C VAL A 38 11.23 11.21 2.35
N MET A 39 10.83 12.12 1.47
CA MET A 39 11.75 13.01 0.77
C MET A 39 12.52 13.93 1.72
N LYS A 40 11.85 14.52 2.71
CA LYS A 40 12.47 15.35 3.75
C LYS A 40 13.47 14.54 4.58
N PHE A 41 13.09 13.34 5.00
CA PHE A 41 13.98 12.45 5.76
C PHE A 41 15.22 12.07 4.93
N ALA A 42 15.03 11.63 3.68
CA ALA A 42 16.10 11.25 2.78
C ALA A 42 17.04 12.42 2.50
N THR A 43 16.50 13.61 2.22
CA THR A 43 17.29 14.82 1.97
C THR A 43 18.17 15.16 3.17
N LYS A 44 17.60 15.09 4.38
CA LYS A 44 18.32 15.38 5.63
C LYS A 44 19.41 14.35 5.95
N LYS A 45 19.21 13.07 5.61
CA LYS A 45 20.08 11.97 6.05
C LYS A 45 21.05 11.47 4.98
N MET A 46 20.65 11.51 3.72
CA MET A 46 21.36 10.92 2.58
C MET A 46 21.67 11.93 1.47
N GLY A 47 21.19 13.17 1.58
CA GLY A 47 21.38 14.22 0.60
C GLY A 47 20.25 14.30 -0.43
N SER A 48 20.10 15.48 -1.05
CA SER A 48 19.01 15.79 -1.98
C SER A 48 19.01 14.95 -3.27
N SER A 49 20.15 14.36 -3.63
CA SER A 49 20.30 13.52 -4.82
C SER A 49 19.90 12.05 -4.61
N PHE A 50 19.66 11.62 -3.36
CA PHE A 50 19.36 10.21 -3.07
C PHE A 50 18.03 9.78 -3.70
N LEU A 51 16.94 10.51 -3.40
CA LEU A 51 15.62 10.35 -4.03
C LEU A 51 15.42 11.36 -5.17
N SER A 52 16.38 11.40 -6.10
CA SER A 52 16.42 12.40 -7.17
C SER A 52 15.27 12.31 -8.20
N ASN A 53 14.42 11.28 -8.14
CA ASN A 53 13.28 11.13 -9.03
C ASN A 53 12.17 10.28 -8.38
N ASN A 54 10.97 10.37 -8.95
CA ASN A 54 9.78 9.66 -8.47
C ASN A 54 9.92 8.13 -8.53
N TYR A 55 10.75 7.60 -9.43
CA TYR A 55 10.96 6.16 -9.55
C TYR A 55 11.72 5.58 -8.34
N LYS A 56 12.77 6.26 -7.88
CA LYS A 56 13.49 5.88 -6.66
C LYS A 56 12.60 6.02 -5.43
N THR A 57 11.84 7.10 -5.33
CA THR A 57 10.89 7.31 -4.23
C THR A 57 9.84 6.21 -4.21
N SER A 58 9.28 5.87 -5.37
CA SER A 58 8.29 4.79 -5.53
C SER A 58 8.77 3.45 -4.97
N PHE A 59 10.03 3.06 -5.19
CA PHE A 59 10.58 1.84 -4.57
C PHE A 59 10.65 1.90 -3.04
N VAL A 60 10.99 3.05 -2.48
CA VAL A 60 10.97 3.23 -1.01
C VAL A 60 9.54 3.12 -0.49
N GLU A 61 8.56 3.73 -1.16
CA GLU A 61 7.16 3.61 -0.79
C GLU A 61 6.64 2.17 -0.90
N GLN A 62 7.04 1.43 -1.94
CA GLN A 62 6.73 0.01 -2.08
C GLN A 62 7.30 -0.79 -0.91
N GLU A 63 8.54 -0.55 -0.50
CA GLU A 63 9.16 -1.22 0.66
C GLU A 63 8.43 -0.90 1.97
N ILE A 64 8.00 0.36 2.17
CA ILE A 64 7.19 0.76 3.33
C ILE A 64 5.86 -0.01 3.34
N CYS A 65 5.15 -0.04 2.20
CA CYS A 65 3.89 -0.76 2.07
C CYS A 65 4.06 -2.28 2.24
N PHE A 66 5.14 -2.85 1.69
CA PHE A 66 5.50 -4.25 1.84
C PHE A 66 5.77 -4.62 3.31
N ARG A 67 6.46 -3.77 4.07
CA ARG A 67 6.78 -4.02 5.50
C ARG A 67 5.66 -3.65 6.48
N SER A 68 4.61 -2.99 6.01
CA SER A 68 3.50 -2.54 6.86
C SER A 68 2.83 -3.72 7.59
N ALA A 69 2.40 -3.48 8.83
CA ALA A 69 1.66 -4.49 9.61
C ALA A 69 0.30 -4.84 8.98
N PHE A 70 -0.30 -3.88 8.25
CA PHE A 70 -1.53 -4.04 7.50
C PHE A 70 -1.46 -3.15 6.25
N TYR A 71 -1.88 -3.68 5.11
CA TYR A 71 -1.81 -2.98 3.82
C TYR A 71 -3.20 -2.81 3.19
N LEU A 72 -3.54 -1.58 2.81
CA LEU A 72 -4.74 -1.28 2.02
C LEU A 72 -4.32 -0.89 0.60
N GLY A 73 -4.71 -1.71 -0.37
CA GLY A 73 -4.33 -1.55 -1.77
C GLY A 73 -5.49 -1.14 -2.68
N SER A 74 -5.17 -0.47 -3.79
CA SER A 74 -6.13 -0.26 -4.88
C SER A 74 -6.13 -1.48 -5.80
N ALA A 75 -7.25 -2.21 -5.86
CA ALA A 75 -7.34 -3.50 -6.56
C ALA A 75 -6.96 -3.44 -8.06
N LEU A 76 -7.11 -2.29 -8.71
CA LEU A 76 -6.87 -2.10 -10.15
C LEU A 76 -5.50 -1.46 -10.44
N SER A 77 -4.64 -1.29 -9.43
CA SER A 77 -3.33 -0.67 -9.59
C SER A 77 -2.24 -1.73 -9.77
N SER A 78 -1.54 -1.72 -10.91
CA SER A 78 -0.36 -2.58 -11.11
C SER A 78 0.74 -2.32 -10.08
N TRP A 79 0.87 -1.08 -9.61
CA TRP A 79 1.78 -0.71 -8.52
C TRP A 79 1.41 -1.42 -7.21
N THR A 80 0.11 -1.50 -6.91
CA THR A 80 -0.39 -2.27 -5.77
C THR A 80 -0.12 -3.77 -5.93
N GLN A 81 -0.21 -4.31 -7.15
CA GLN A 81 0.05 -5.72 -7.44
C GLN A 81 1.50 -6.12 -7.14
N THR A 82 2.47 -5.24 -7.40
CA THR A 82 3.89 -5.47 -7.02
C THR A 82 4.03 -5.70 -5.52
N ILE A 83 3.47 -4.82 -4.71
CA ILE A 83 3.52 -4.93 -3.24
C ILE A 83 2.79 -6.18 -2.74
N LEU A 84 1.61 -6.46 -3.31
CA LEU A 84 0.84 -7.64 -2.95
C LEU A 84 1.66 -8.93 -3.19
N THR A 85 2.34 -8.99 -4.35
CA THR A 85 3.19 -10.13 -4.72
C THR A 85 4.31 -10.35 -3.70
N ASP A 86 5.03 -9.29 -3.33
CA ASP A 86 6.13 -9.38 -2.35
C ASP A 86 5.64 -9.83 -0.97
N ARG A 87 4.49 -9.28 -0.53
CA ARG A 87 3.86 -9.67 0.74
C ARG A 87 3.47 -11.14 0.73
N LEU A 88 2.81 -11.60 -0.33
CA LEU A 88 2.37 -13.00 -0.47
C LEU A 88 3.55 -13.97 -0.53
N ALA A 89 4.60 -13.64 -1.29
CA ALA A 89 5.84 -14.43 -1.36
C ALA A 89 6.52 -14.59 0.01
N ARG A 90 6.31 -13.65 0.94
CA ARG A 90 6.83 -13.66 2.31
C ARG A 90 5.81 -14.12 3.36
N ASN A 91 4.69 -14.69 2.93
CA ASN A 91 3.61 -15.17 3.80
C ASN A 91 2.95 -14.06 4.66
N ILE A 92 2.96 -12.80 4.21
CA ILE A 92 2.35 -11.66 4.88
C ILE A 92 0.92 -11.47 4.38
N LYS A 93 -0.05 -12.00 5.14
CA LYS A 93 -1.48 -12.09 4.74
C LYS A 93 -2.34 -10.89 5.11
N ARG A 94 -1.82 -9.95 5.89
CA ARG A 94 -2.61 -8.82 6.41
C ARG A 94 -2.72 -7.72 5.36
N HIS A 95 -3.64 -7.89 4.41
CA HIS A 95 -3.93 -6.90 3.37
C HIS A 95 -5.41 -6.93 2.99
N ASP A 96 -5.92 -5.82 2.44
CA ASP A 96 -7.30 -5.74 1.92
C ASP A 96 -7.39 -4.71 0.77
N SER A 97 -8.47 -4.80 0.00
CA SER A 97 -8.83 -3.83 -1.04
C SER A 97 -9.53 -2.62 -0.40
N VAL A 98 -9.08 -1.41 -0.75
CA VAL A 98 -9.77 -0.17 -0.37
C VAL A 98 -11.24 -0.20 -0.80
N LEU A 99 -11.54 -0.77 -1.98
CA LEU A 99 -12.90 -0.86 -2.52
C LEU A 99 -13.76 -1.87 -1.75
N SER A 100 -13.18 -2.96 -1.26
CA SER A 100 -13.87 -3.92 -0.39
C SER A 100 -14.28 -3.25 0.93
N VAL A 101 -13.37 -2.48 1.53
CA VAL A 101 -13.61 -1.78 2.80
C VAL A 101 -14.70 -0.71 2.65
N ILE A 102 -14.63 0.12 1.61
CA ILE A 102 -15.65 1.16 1.37
C ILE A 102 -17.00 0.52 1.03
N GLY A 103 -17.00 -0.54 0.21
CA GLY A 103 -18.19 -1.27 -0.17
C GLY A 103 -18.78 -2.14 0.94
N LYS A 104 -18.12 -2.25 2.11
CA LYS A 104 -18.49 -3.16 3.21
C LYS A 104 -18.69 -4.61 2.73
N GLY A 105 -17.89 -5.06 1.77
CA GLY A 105 -18.01 -6.39 1.17
C GLY A 105 -19.24 -6.58 0.27
N ALA A 106 -19.87 -5.50 -0.22
CA ALA A 106 -20.92 -5.60 -1.22
C ALA A 106 -20.41 -6.31 -2.49
N ALA A 107 -21.26 -7.18 -3.05
CA ALA A 107 -20.93 -7.97 -4.21
C ALA A 107 -20.59 -7.07 -5.41
N GLY A 108 -19.50 -7.39 -6.13
CA GLY A 108 -19.06 -6.69 -7.34
C GLY A 108 -17.94 -5.68 -7.16
N PHE A 109 -17.54 -5.34 -5.93
CA PHE A 109 -16.32 -4.55 -5.71
C PHE A 109 -15.08 -5.44 -5.84
N PRO A 110 -14.04 -5.01 -6.58
CA PRO A 110 -12.88 -5.84 -6.82
C PRO A 110 -12.09 -6.03 -5.52
N GLU A 111 -11.92 -7.30 -5.16
CA GLU A 111 -11.00 -7.73 -4.13
C GLU A 111 -9.55 -7.51 -4.56
N LEU A 112 -8.66 -7.47 -3.58
CA LEU A 112 -7.22 -7.37 -3.84
C LEU A 112 -6.70 -8.76 -4.22
N VAL A 113 -6.87 -9.12 -5.49
CA VAL A 113 -6.43 -10.39 -6.06
C VAL A 113 -5.20 -10.22 -6.93
N PHE A 114 -4.42 -11.28 -7.07
CA PHE A 114 -3.29 -11.33 -8.01
C PHE A 114 -3.80 -11.48 -9.45
N GLN A 115 -3.56 -10.46 -10.28
CA GLN A 115 -4.18 -10.35 -11.61
C GLN A 115 -3.33 -10.88 -12.78
N PHE A 116 -2.11 -11.36 -12.55
CA PHE A 116 -1.26 -11.82 -13.66
C PHE A 116 -1.66 -13.23 -14.14
N PRO A 117 -2.03 -13.39 -15.43
CA PRO A 117 -2.56 -14.66 -15.96
C PRO A 117 -1.48 -15.73 -16.20
N GLU A 118 -0.20 -15.34 -16.28
CA GLU A 118 0.88 -16.20 -16.77
C GLU A 118 1.53 -17.07 -15.68
N GLY A 119 0.99 -17.11 -14.46
CA GLY A 119 1.59 -17.84 -13.36
C GLY A 119 0.60 -18.70 -12.58
N ASN A 120 0.92 -20.00 -12.49
CA ASN A 120 0.31 -20.90 -11.51
C ASN A 120 0.90 -20.63 -10.11
N PHE A 121 0.72 -19.41 -9.62
CA PHE A 121 1.12 -19.03 -8.27
C PHE A 121 0.08 -19.55 -7.27
N ASN A 122 0.32 -20.75 -6.76
CA ASN A 122 -0.43 -21.29 -5.64
C ASN A 122 0.07 -20.64 -4.36
N PHE A 123 -0.52 -19.50 -3.98
CA PHE A 123 -0.27 -18.87 -2.68
C PHE A 123 -1.01 -19.59 -1.54
N GLY A 124 -1.25 -20.90 -1.62
CA GLY A 124 -1.85 -21.70 -0.54
C GLY A 124 -3.17 -21.15 0.00
N GLY A 125 -4.06 -20.66 -0.87
CA GLY A 125 -5.36 -20.08 -0.48
C GLY A 125 -5.27 -18.71 0.19
N MET A 126 -4.13 -18.01 0.10
CA MET A 126 -3.94 -16.66 0.65
C MET A 126 -4.58 -15.55 -0.17
N ILE A 127 -5.16 -15.88 -1.33
CA ILE A 127 -5.94 -14.98 -2.16
C ILE A 127 -7.37 -15.53 -2.19
N PRO A 128 -8.39 -14.77 -1.76
CA PRO A 128 -9.77 -15.21 -1.91
C PRO A 128 -10.13 -15.36 -3.41
N GLY A 129 -10.94 -16.37 -3.74
CA GLY A 129 -11.47 -16.56 -5.10
C GLY A 129 -10.62 -17.39 -6.08
N LYS A 130 -9.35 -17.75 -5.77
CA LYS A 130 -8.56 -18.68 -6.60
C LYS A 130 -8.58 -20.10 -5.99
N LYS A 131 -9.63 -20.87 -6.28
CA LYS A 131 -9.58 -22.34 -6.13
C LYS A 131 -8.89 -22.88 -7.39
N VAL A 132 -7.76 -23.54 -7.22
CA VAL A 132 -7.19 -24.40 -8.26
C VAL A 132 -7.97 -25.70 -8.26
#